data_AF-A0A915JUH3-F1
#
_entry.id   AF-A0A915JUH3-F1
#
_cell.length_a   1.000
_cell.length_b   1.000
_cell.length_c   1.000
_cell.angle_alpha   90.00
_cell.angle_beta   90.00
_cell.angle_gamma   90.00
#
_symmetry.space_group_name_H-M   'P 1'
#
loop_
_entity.id
_entity.type
_entity.pdbx_description
1 polymer ?
#
loop_
_entity_poly.entity_id
_entity_poly.type
_entity_poly.pdbx_seq_one_letter_code
_entity_poly.pdbx_strand_id
1 'polypeptide(L)' 'MLYSLPPSTPAFVCLFPSRCDLCQQNKPTQQKTQAALKPITITGRFHLVGVDCMGPMTTSAAGNLFI' A
#
# COMPACT_ATOMS: atom_id res chain seq x y z
N MET A 1 6.32 11.49 -32.06
CA MET A 1 7.76 11.83 -32.06
C MET A 1 8.25 11.83 -30.62
N LEU A 2 9.07 10.85 -30.24
CA LEU A 2 9.80 10.87 -28.98
C LEU A 2 11.02 11.77 -29.17
N TYR A 3 10.96 13.01 -28.70
CA TYR A 3 12.16 13.83 -28.58
C TYR A 3 13.01 13.23 -27.47
N SER A 4 14.12 12.61 -27.84
CA SER A 4 15.16 12.15 -26.94
C SER A 4 15.79 13.40 -26.28
N LEU A 5 15.35 13.73 -25.06
CA LEU A 5 15.99 14.81 -24.30
C LEU A 5 17.47 14.46 -24.05
N PRO A 6 18.41 15.42 -24.21
CA PRO A 6 19.81 15.16 -23.93
C PRO A 6 20.00 14.77 -22.45
N PRO A 7 20.93 13.82 -22.17
CA PRO A 7 21.08 13.22 -20.85
C PRO A 7 21.51 14.20 -19.73
N SER A 8 21.98 15.38 -20.10
CA SER A 8 22.44 16.45 -19.18
C SER A 8 21.35 17.47 -18.82
N THR A 9 20.16 17.39 -19.42
CA THR A 9 19.09 18.33 -19.10
C THR A 9 18.44 17.98 -17.77
N PRO A 10 18.11 18.96 -16.90
CA PRO A 10 17.43 18.70 -15.63
C PRO A 10 16.10 17.97 -15.84
N ALA A 11 15.42 18.23 -16.96
CA ALA A 11 14.22 17.50 -17.37
C ALA A 11 14.48 16.00 -17.59
N PHE A 12 15.57 15.61 -18.25
CA PHE A 12 15.95 14.20 -18.43
C PHE A 12 16.33 13.54 -17.10
N VAL A 13 17.12 14.24 -16.27
CA VAL A 13 17.57 13.76 -14.96
C VAL A 13 16.38 13.50 -14.03
N CYS A 14 15.31 14.29 -14.09
CA CYS A 14 14.08 14.03 -13.33
C CYS A 14 13.19 12.93 -13.95
N LEU A 15 13.17 12.82 -15.28
CA LEU A 15 12.24 11.97 -16.03
C LEU A 15 12.72 10.53 -16.19
N PHE A 16 14.05 10.31 -16.19
CA PHE A 16 14.61 8.97 -16.27
C PHE A 16 14.33 8.13 -15.00
N PRO A 17 14.60 8.62 -13.77
CA PRO A 17 14.26 7.89 -12.56
C PRO A 17 12.75 7.72 -12.38
N SER A 18 11.93 8.65 -12.88
CA SER A 18 10.46 8.55 -12.78
C SER A 18 9.87 7.42 -13.63
N ARG A 19 10.57 7.01 -14.70
CA ARG A 19 10.16 5.91 -15.62
C ARG A 19 10.92 4.60 -15.43
N CYS A 20 11.93 4.58 -14.56
CA CYS A 20 12.74 3.40 -14.27
C CYS A 20 12.01 2.51 -13.23
N ASP A 21 11.51 1.34 -13.63
CA ASP A 21 10.77 0.43 -12.75
C ASP A 21 11.59 -0.03 -11.54
N LEU A 22 12.86 -0.42 -11.77
CA LEU A 22 13.79 -0.78 -10.69
C LEU A 22 14.00 0.37 -9.70
N CYS A 23 14.01 1.60 -10.19
CA CYS A 23 14.22 2.79 -9.36
C CYS A 23 12.95 3.13 -8.56
N GLN A 24 11.76 2.95 -9.15
CA GLN A 24 10.48 3.17 -8.47
C GLN A 24 10.24 2.14 -7.37
N GLN A 25 10.64 0.88 -7.58
CA GLN A 25 10.47 -0.20 -6.59
C GLN A 25 11.43 -0.08 -5.40
N ASN A 26 12.68 0.27 -5.64
CA ASN A 26 13.72 0.24 -4.61
C ASN A 26 13.84 1.55 -3.80
N LYS A 27 13.32 2.67 -4.31
CA LYS A 27 13.41 3.94 -3.58
C LYS A 27 12.37 3.98 -2.45
N PRO A 28 12.71 4.54 -1.27
CA PRO A 28 11.74 4.75 -0.22
C PRO A 28 10.70 5.80 -0.64
N THR A 29 9.44 5.52 -0.34
CA THR A 29 8.35 6.48 -0.54
C THR A 29 8.56 7.70 0.36
N GLN A 30 8.70 8.88 -0.24
CA GLN A 30 8.77 10.16 0.50
C GLN A 30 7.40 10.77 0.79
N GLN A 31 6.34 10.21 0.19
CA GLN A 31 4.98 10.65 0.47
C GLN A 31 4.64 10.27 1.92
N LYS A 32 4.39 11.29 2.74
CA LYS A 32 3.92 11.07 4.11
C LYS A 32 2.56 10.39 4.06
N THR A 33 2.40 9.33 4.84
CA THR A 33 1.09 8.71 5.08
C THR A 33 0.14 9.80 5.57
N GLN A 34 -0.99 9.95 4.90
CA GLN A 34 -2.05 10.85 5.36
C GLN A 34 -2.55 10.39 6.72
N ALA A 35 -3.05 11.32 7.54
CA ALA A 35 -3.49 11.02 8.89
C ALA A 35 -4.54 9.91 8.92
N ALA A 36 -4.62 9.20 10.06
CA ALA A 36 -5.60 8.14 10.26
C ALA A 36 -7.00 8.63 9.89
N LEU A 37 -7.71 7.82 9.11
CA LEU A 37 -9.10 8.09 8.73
C LEU A 37 -9.94 8.33 9.99
N LYS A 38 -10.90 9.25 9.91
CA LYS A 38 -11.80 9.52 11.03
C LYS A 38 -12.51 8.21 11.43
N PRO A 39 -12.65 7.91 12.73
CA PRO A 39 -13.39 6.75 13.18
C PRO A 39 -14.83 6.77 12.64
N ILE A 40 -15.36 5.59 12.29
CA ILE A 40 -16.75 5.43 11.89
C ILE A 40 -17.63 5.74 13.12
N THR A 41 -18.66 6.58 12.95
CA THR A 41 -19.60 6.90 14.03
C THR A 41 -20.59 5.74 14.21
N ILE A 42 -20.63 5.14 15.41
CA ILE A 42 -21.54 4.03 15.73
C ILE A 42 -22.75 4.58 16.50
N THR A 43 -23.94 4.50 15.91
CA THR A 43 -25.18 5.13 16.45
C THR A 43 -26.11 4.15 17.17
N GLY A 44 -25.85 2.84 17.10
CA GLY A 44 -26.70 1.83 17.71
C GLY A 44 -26.07 0.43 17.72
N ARG A 45 -26.75 -0.52 18.37
CA ARG A 45 -26.33 -1.93 18.37
C ARG A 45 -26.36 -2.49 16.94
N PHE A 46 -25.36 -3.31 16.61
CA PHE A 46 -25.19 -3.91 15.27
C PHE A 46 -25.00 -2.91 14.10
N HIS A 47 -24.74 -1.64 14.39
CA HIS A 47 -24.52 -0.63 13.35
C HIS A 47 -23.22 -0.84 12.56
N LEU A 48 -22.23 -1.50 13.15
CA LEU A 48 -20.99 -1.90 12.49
C LEU A 48 -20.44 -3.18 13.17
N VAL A 49 -19.96 -4.13 12.36
CA VAL A 49 -19.23 -5.31 12.85
C VAL A 49 -17.91 -5.39 12.07
N GLY A 50 -16.79 -5.36 12.80
CA GLY A 50 -15.49 -5.73 12.25
C GLY A 50 -15.30 -7.24 12.41
N VAL A 51 -15.02 -7.93 11.32
CA VAL A 51 -14.67 -9.35 11.32
C VAL A 51 -13.23 -9.45 10.83
N ASP A 52 -12.41 -10.17 11.56
CA ASP A 52 -11.03 -10.47 11.21
C ASP A 52 -10.81 -11.98 11.36
N CYS A 53 -9.86 -12.52 10.61
CA CYS A 53 -9.49 -13.92 10.66
C CYS A 53 -8.08 -14.04 11.25
N MET A 54 -7.94 -14.81 12.33
CA MET A 54 -6.64 -15.06 12.94
C MET A 54 -6.14 -16.46 12.59
N GLY A 55 -4.88 -16.57 12.12
CA GLY A 55 -4.22 -17.86 11.90
C GLY A 55 -3.08 -17.83 10.87
N PRO A 56 -2.50 -18.99 10.52
CA PRO A 56 -2.91 -20.33 10.93
C PRO A 56 -2.49 -20.68 12.37
N MET A 57 -3.37 -21.35 13.10
CA MET A 57 -3.13 -21.92 14.43
C MET A 57 -2.88 -23.43 14.35
N THR A 58 -2.63 -24.09 15.48
CA THR A 58 -2.59 -25.56 15.54
C THR A 58 -3.95 -26.16 15.17
N THR A 59 -3.94 -27.26 14.42
CA THR A 59 -5.15 -27.94 13.96
C THR A 59 -6.05 -28.33 15.13
N SER A 60 -7.29 -27.88 15.12
CA SER A 60 -8.30 -28.34 16.08
C SER A 60 -8.67 -29.80 15.81
N ALA A 61 -9.33 -30.45 16.76
CA ALA A 61 -9.84 -31.81 16.58
C ALA A 61 -10.79 -31.96 15.38
N ALA A 62 -11.42 -30.85 14.94
CA ALA A 62 -12.30 -30.80 13.78
C ALA A 62 -11.57 -30.42 12.47
N GLY A 63 -10.24 -30.20 12.51
CA GLY A 63 -9.46 -29.83 11.33
C GLY A 63 -9.34 -28.33 11.05
N ASN A 64 -9.88 -27.46 11.91
CA ASN A 64 -9.86 -26.00 11.70
C ASN A 64 -8.54 -25.37 12.18
N LEU A 65 -8.07 -24.35 11.46
CA LEU A 65 -6.80 -23.64 11.71
C LEU A 65 -6.99 -22.13 11.92
N PHE A 66 -8.21 -21.61 11.79
CA PHE A 66 -8.51 -20.19 11.82
C PHE A 66 -9.72 -19.92 12.71
N ILE A 67 -9.79 -18.71 13.28
CA ILE A 67 -10.89 -18.19 14.08
C ILE A 67 -11.26 -16.81 13.54
#